data_AF-A0A1X0RBC9-F1
#
_entry.id   AF-A0A1X0RBC9-F1
#
_cell.length_a   1.000
_cell.length_b   1.000
_cell.length_c   1.000
_cell.angle_alpha   90.00
_cell.angle_beta   90.00
_cell.angle_gamma   90.00
#
_symmetry.space_group_name_H-M   'P 1'
#
loop_
_entity.id
_entity.type
_entity.pdbx_description
1 polymer ?
#
loop_
_entity_poly.entity_id
_entity_poly.type
_entity_poly.pdbx_seq_one_letter_code
_entity_poly.pdbx_strand_id
1 'polypeptide(L)'
;MNRLELMKDIDTKETKFVKKLIHYIFVSENPLKYFELYQHAPYLTYKVIMEHYHDTIRTRAIRTLRKAYLSVSLEWAKCWLGLEQEVDVVPCINKLIPCVDRVDVDRQIVYFIKSIRKR
;
A
#
# COMPACT_ATOMS: atom_id res chain seq x y z
N MET A 1 -38.08 -13.84 9.29
CA MET A 1 -36.62 -13.74 9.50
C MET A 1 -36.12 -12.56 8.70
N ASN A 2 -35.69 -11.48 9.36
CA ASN A 2 -35.46 -10.19 8.72
C ASN A 2 -34.09 -10.16 8.03
N ARG A 3 -33.99 -9.67 6.78
CA ARG A 3 -32.71 -9.60 6.02
C ARG A 3 -31.60 -8.85 6.78
N LEU A 4 -31.99 -7.90 7.64
CA LEU A 4 -31.13 -7.13 8.52
C LEU A 4 -30.53 -7.94 9.68
N GLU A 5 -31.18 -9.00 10.13
CA GLU A 5 -30.66 -9.89 11.18
C GLU A 5 -29.64 -10.87 10.61
N LEU A 6 -29.86 -11.35 9.38
CA LEU A 6 -28.90 -12.20 8.67
C LEU A 6 -27.57 -11.47 8.42
N MET A 7 -27.58 -10.15 8.17
CA MET A 7 -26.37 -9.35 7.98
C MET A 7 -25.64 -8.98 9.27
N LYS A 8 -26.32 -9.02 10.43
CA LYS A 8 -25.69 -8.78 11.74
C LYS A 8 -24.80 -9.93 12.18
N ASP A 9 -25.00 -11.13 11.64
CA ASP A 9 -24.32 -12.37 12.05
C ASP A 9 -23.16 -12.82 11.12
N ILE A 10 -22.80 -12.03 10.10
CA ILE A 10 -21.72 -12.36 9.15
C ILE A 10 -20.47 -11.49 9.39
N ASP A 11 -20.22 -11.06 10.62
CA ASP A 11 -18.92 -10.48 10.96
C ASP A 11 -17.91 -11.61 11.21
N THR A 12 -17.58 -12.31 10.13
CA THR A 12 -16.58 -13.38 10.12
C THR A 12 -15.21 -12.83 10.54
N LYS A 13 -14.32 -13.70 10.99
CA LYS A 13 -12.93 -13.32 11.29
C LYS A 13 -12.26 -12.67 10.06
N GLU A 14 -12.62 -13.12 8.86
CA GLU A 14 -12.19 -12.52 7.59
C GLU A 14 -12.73 -11.09 7.40
N THR A 15 -14.04 -10.86 7.60
CA THR A 15 -14.61 -9.51 7.51
C THR A 15 -13.93 -8.53 8.48
N LYS A 16 -13.68 -8.96 9.72
CA LYS A 16 -12.95 -8.15 10.73
C LYS A 16 -11.52 -7.86 10.31
N PHE A 17 -10.83 -8.85 9.73
CA PHE A 17 -9.48 -8.71 9.21
C PHE A 17 -9.41 -7.70 8.06
N VAL A 18 -10.32 -7.81 7.08
CA VAL A 18 -10.38 -6.90 5.93
C VAL A 18 -10.69 -5.46 6.39
N LYS A 19 -11.65 -5.27 7.30
CA LYS A 19 -11.94 -3.95 7.90
C LYS A 19 -10.70 -3.33 8.54
N LYS A 20 -9.92 -4.14 9.28
CA LYS A 20 -8.68 -3.70 9.92
C LYS A 20 -7.62 -3.31 8.90
N LEU A 21 -7.44 -4.07 7.82
CA LEU A 21 -6.52 -3.73 6.73
C LEU A 21 -6.91 -2.43 6.03
N ILE A 22 -8.18 -2.29 5.65
CA ILE A 22 -8.71 -1.08 5.01
C ILE A 22 -8.49 0.15 5.90
N HIS A 23 -8.69 0.01 7.21
CA HIS A 23 -8.42 1.09 8.16
C HIS A 23 -6.96 1.57 8.12
N TYR A 24 -5.99 0.68 7.95
CA TYR A 24 -4.58 1.09 7.89
C TYR A 24 -4.25 1.95 6.68
N ILE A 25 -4.79 1.64 5.51
CA ILE A 25 -4.45 2.38 4.29
C ILE A 25 -5.37 3.58 3.99
N PHE A 26 -6.66 3.50 4.34
CA PHE A 26 -7.64 4.53 3.99
C PHE A 26 -7.93 5.53 5.11
N VAL A 27 -7.75 5.13 6.38
CA VAL A 27 -8.13 5.95 7.54
C VAL A 27 -6.91 6.45 8.29
N SER A 28 -6.05 5.54 8.76
CA SER A 28 -4.87 5.91 9.57
C SER A 28 -3.62 6.24 8.76
N GLU A 29 -3.69 6.12 7.42
CA GLU A 29 -2.58 6.36 6.48
C GLU A 29 -1.25 5.73 6.93
N ASN A 30 -1.31 4.48 7.38
CA ASN A 30 -0.17 3.68 7.83
C ASN A 30 0.06 2.47 6.91
N PRO A 31 0.79 2.65 5.79
CA PRO A 31 1.09 1.57 4.84
C PRO A 31 1.93 0.44 5.43
N LEU A 32 2.84 0.73 6.37
CA LEU A 32 3.68 -0.29 7.00
C LEU A 32 2.84 -1.36 7.69
N LYS A 33 1.88 -0.94 8.53
CA LYS A 33 0.95 -1.88 9.18
C LYS A 33 0.04 -2.60 8.19
N TYR A 34 -0.31 -1.93 7.08
CA TYR A 34 -1.09 -2.57 6.02
C TYR A 34 -0.31 -3.74 5.40
N PHE A 35 0.93 -3.51 4.95
CA PHE A 35 1.73 -4.53 4.27
C PHE A 35 2.16 -5.66 5.23
N GLU A 36 2.48 -5.34 6.48
CA GLU A 36 2.73 -6.32 7.55
C GLU A 36 1.53 -7.28 7.71
N LEU A 37 0.32 -6.74 7.86
CA LEU A 37 -0.88 -7.57 8.00
C LEU A 37 -1.24 -8.32 6.73
N TYR A 38 -1.01 -7.74 5.55
CA TYR A 38 -1.28 -8.37 4.27
C TYR A 38 -0.40 -9.61 4.05
N GLN A 39 0.91 -9.53 4.35
CA GLN A 39 1.84 -10.65 4.22
C GLN A 39 1.36 -11.85 5.06
N HIS A 40 0.89 -11.58 6.28
CA HIS A 40 0.37 -12.59 7.22
C HIS A 40 -1.12 -12.92 7.04
N ALA A 41 -1.78 -12.48 5.96
CA ALA A 41 -3.20 -12.76 5.75
C ALA A 41 -3.44 -14.30 5.60
N PRO A 42 -4.31 -14.90 6.44
CA PRO A 42 -4.60 -16.34 6.38
C PRO A 42 -5.67 -16.70 5.34
N TYR A 43 -6.23 -15.70 4.65
CA TYR A 43 -7.36 -15.86 3.74
C TYR A 43 -6.90 -15.74 2.27
N LEU A 44 -6.85 -16.87 1.56
CA LEU A 44 -6.38 -16.93 0.17
C LEU A 44 -7.27 -16.10 -0.78
N THR A 45 -8.59 -16.21 -0.64
CA THR A 45 -9.56 -15.44 -1.46
C THR A 45 -9.30 -13.94 -1.37
N TYR A 46 -9.02 -13.44 -0.16
CA TYR A 46 -8.65 -12.06 0.03
C TYR A 46 -7.34 -11.71 -0.68
N LYS A 47 -6.28 -12.53 -0.56
CA LYS A 47 -5.00 -12.29 -1.24
C LYS A 47 -5.18 -12.15 -2.75
N VAL A 48 -5.91 -13.07 -3.38
CA VAL A 48 -6.20 -13.06 -4.82
C VAL A 48 -6.93 -11.78 -5.25
N ILE A 49 -7.94 -11.34 -4.49
CA ILE A 49 -8.65 -10.09 -4.80
C ILE A 49 -7.72 -8.89 -4.68
N MET A 50 -6.90 -8.85 -3.64
CA MET A 50 -6.02 -7.71 -3.36
C MET A 50 -4.84 -7.59 -4.31
N GLU A 51 -4.40 -8.68 -4.95
CA GLU A 51 -3.39 -8.63 -6.02
C GLU A 51 -3.80 -7.64 -7.12
N HIS A 52 -5.09 -7.57 -7.46
CA HIS A 52 -5.61 -6.60 -8.44
C HIS A 52 -5.51 -5.14 -7.96
N TYR A 53 -5.56 -4.91 -6.65
CA TYR A 53 -5.57 -3.56 -6.05
C TYR A 53 -4.20 -3.11 -5.53
N HIS A 54 -3.20 -3.98 -5.54
CA HIS A 54 -1.89 -3.70 -4.96
C HIS A 54 -1.22 -2.45 -5.51
N ASP A 55 -1.21 -2.25 -6.82
CA ASP A 55 -0.59 -1.07 -7.42
C ASP A 55 -1.32 0.22 -7.02
N THR A 56 -2.64 0.16 -6.86
CA THR A 56 -3.44 1.28 -6.37
C THR A 56 -3.09 1.60 -4.91
N ILE A 57 -2.93 0.58 -4.08
CA ILE A 57 -2.54 0.73 -2.67
C ILE A 57 -1.12 1.26 -2.54
N ARG A 58 -0.16 0.70 -3.28
CA ARG A 58 1.23 1.17 -3.35
C ARG A 58 1.30 2.62 -3.85
N THR A 59 0.50 2.98 -4.85
CA THR A 59 0.38 4.38 -5.31
C THR A 59 -0.15 5.31 -4.21
N ARG A 60 -1.12 4.84 -3.42
CA ARG A 60 -1.64 5.62 -2.29
C ARG A 60 -0.59 5.76 -1.18
N ALA A 61 0.12 4.68 -0.86
CA ALA A 61 1.19 4.66 0.13
C ALA A 61 2.34 5.60 -0.25
N ILE A 62 2.84 5.53 -1.49
CA ILE A 62 3.95 6.38 -1.94
C ILE A 62 3.56 7.86 -1.99
N ARG A 63 2.27 8.17 -2.19
CA ARG A 63 1.76 9.55 -2.16
C ARG A 63 1.97 10.20 -0.79
N THR A 64 1.88 9.43 0.30
CA THR A 64 2.17 9.92 1.65
C THR A 64 3.64 10.30 1.79
N LEU A 65 4.57 9.46 1.31
CA LEU A 65 6.00 9.79 1.30
C LEU A 65 6.30 11.03 0.45
N ARG A 66 5.74 11.12 -0.76
CA ARG A 66 5.91 12.28 -1.65
C ARG A 66 5.48 13.60 -1.01
N LYS A 67 4.45 13.59 -0.16
CA LYS A 67 3.99 14.80 0.53
C LYS A 67 4.97 15.28 1.60
N ALA A 68 5.70 14.36 2.23
CA ALA A 68 6.58 14.64 3.36
C ALA A 68 8.06 14.80 2.96
N TYR A 69 8.48 14.13 1.88
CA TYR A 69 9.89 14.03 1.46
C TYR A 69 10.05 14.37 -0.02
N LEU A 70 11.20 14.95 -0.37
CA LEU A 70 11.62 15.13 -1.78
C LEU A 70 12.23 13.82 -2.35
N SER A 71 12.83 13.02 -1.47
CA SER A 71 13.48 11.75 -1.80
C SER A 71 13.60 10.89 -0.55
N VAL A 72 13.69 9.58 -0.74
CA VAL A 72 13.96 8.59 0.33
C VAL A 72 14.94 7.54 -0.17
N SER A 73 15.55 6.79 0.75
CA SER A 73 16.35 5.62 0.36
C SER A 73 15.46 4.57 -0.31
N LEU A 74 16.04 3.82 -1.25
CA LEU A 74 15.37 2.71 -1.93
C LEU A 74 14.92 1.65 -0.91
N GLU A 75 15.73 1.39 0.11
CA GLU A 75 15.38 0.45 1.19
C GLU A 75 14.16 0.92 1.98
N TRP A 76 14.08 2.22 2.31
CA TRP A 76 12.89 2.74 3.00
C TRP A 76 11.64 2.65 2.12
N ALA A 77 11.77 2.96 0.82
CA ALA A 77 10.68 2.82 -0.13
C ALA A 77 10.22 1.35 -0.26
N LYS A 78 11.14 0.38 -0.23
CA LYS A 78 10.81 -1.05 -0.25
C LYS A 78 9.93 -1.44 0.93
N CYS A 79 10.37 -1.12 2.15
CA CYS A 79 9.60 -1.42 3.36
C CYS A 79 8.23 -0.73 3.35
N TRP A 80 8.20 0.54 2.93
CA TRP A 80 6.96 1.31 2.88
C TRP A 80 5.92 0.76 1.90
N LEU A 81 6.36 0.05 0.86
CA LEU A 81 5.52 -0.48 -0.22
C LEU A 81 5.29 -1.99 -0.14
N GLY A 82 5.79 -2.66 0.89
CA GLY A 82 5.70 -4.11 1.02
C GLY A 82 6.42 -4.84 -0.11
N LEU A 83 7.61 -4.35 -0.51
CA LEU A 83 8.42 -4.89 -1.63
C LEU A 83 9.68 -5.61 -1.13
N GLU A 84 9.76 -5.97 0.15
CA GLU A 84 10.97 -6.56 0.75
C GLU A 84 11.35 -7.91 0.14
N GLN A 85 10.35 -8.66 -0.35
CA GLN A 85 10.53 -9.97 -0.97
C GLN A 85 10.55 -9.92 -2.51
N GLU A 86 10.36 -8.73 -3.10
CA GLU A 86 10.26 -8.58 -4.55
C GLU A 86 11.66 -8.55 -5.18
N VAL A 87 11.82 -9.30 -6.27
CA VAL A 87 13.10 -9.35 -7.02
C VAL A 87 13.27 -8.08 -7.85
N ASP A 88 12.21 -7.63 -8.51
CA ASP A 88 12.22 -6.50 -9.44
C ASP A 88 11.63 -5.22 -8.82
N VAL A 89 12.23 -4.76 -7.71
CA VAL A 89 11.77 -3.59 -6.95
C VAL A 89 11.70 -2.32 -7.81
N VAL A 90 12.74 -2.04 -8.61
CA VAL A 90 12.85 -0.79 -9.37
C VAL A 90 11.73 -0.66 -10.41
N PRO A 91 11.44 -1.69 -11.25
CA PRO A 91 10.24 -1.70 -12.09
C PRO A 91 8.94 -1.47 -11.32
N CYS A 92 8.75 -2.11 -10.16
CA CYS A 92 7.55 -1.93 -9.34
C CYS A 92 7.38 -0.49 -8.85
N ILE A 93 8.46 0.16 -8.41
CA ILE A 93 8.44 1.56 -7.99
C ILE A 93 8.23 2.49 -9.18
N ASN A 94 8.89 2.22 -10.32
CA ASN A 94 8.75 3.01 -11.53
C ASN A 94 7.32 3.00 -12.08
N LYS A 95 6.54 1.92 -11.89
CA LYS A 95 5.10 1.90 -12.25
C LYS A 95 4.27 2.94 -11.48
N LEU A 96 4.78 3.45 -10.35
CA LEU A 96 4.14 4.49 -9.53
C LEU A 96 4.46 5.91 -10.04
N ILE A 97 4.62 6.07 -11.36
CA ILE A 97 4.92 7.32 -12.10
C ILE A 97 4.19 8.56 -11.59
N PRO A 98 2.88 8.55 -11.23
CA PRO A 98 2.24 9.78 -10.75
C PRO A 98 2.87 10.35 -9.45
N CYS A 99 3.73 9.60 -8.77
CA CYS A 99 4.40 10.04 -7.54
C CYS A 99 5.92 9.98 -7.60
N VAL A 100 6.50 9.10 -8.42
CA VAL A 100 7.95 8.89 -8.54
C VAL A 100 8.47 9.59 -9.79
N ASP A 101 9.51 10.40 -9.62
CA ASP A 101 10.21 11.08 -10.73
C ASP A 101 11.23 10.13 -11.36
N ARG A 102 12.13 9.60 -10.52
CA ARG A 102 13.13 8.61 -10.92
C ARG A 102 13.65 7.80 -9.73
N VAL A 103 14.20 6.63 -10.03
CA VAL A 103 14.96 5.82 -9.08
C VAL A 103 16.43 5.83 -9.51
N ASP A 104 17.31 6.34 -8.66
CA ASP A 104 18.76 6.32 -8.83
C ASP A 104 19.30 5.06 -8.17
N VAL A 105 19.62 4.05 -8.98
CA VAL A 105 20.08 2.73 -8.52
C VAL A 105 21.48 2.81 -7.93
N ASP A 106 22.36 3.61 -8.52
CA ASP A 106 23.75 3.73 -8.04
C ASP A 106 23.81 4.36 -6.66
N ARG A 107 22.94 5.34 -6.39
CA ARG A 107 22.83 6.01 -5.10
C ARG A 107 21.82 5.37 -4.14
N GLN A 108 21.05 4.39 -4.61
CA GLN A 108 19.97 3.74 -3.85
C GLN A 108 18.93 4.75 -3.32
N ILE A 109 18.49 5.68 -4.17
CA ILE A 109 17.55 6.75 -3.80
C ILE A 109 16.35 6.79 -4.75
N VAL A 110 15.17 6.97 -4.18
CA VAL A 110 13.92 7.27 -4.91
C VAL A 110 13.64 8.75 -4.81
N TYR A 111 13.54 9.42 -5.95
CA TYR A 111 13.16 10.83 -6.06
C TYR A 111 11.68 10.97 -6.39
N PHE A 112 11.00 11.89 -5.72
CA PHE A 112 9.58 12.10 -5.92
C PHE A 112 9.27 13.33 -6.76
N ILE A 113 8.18 13.25 -7.52
CA ILE A 113 7.67 14.41 -8.27
C ILE A 113 7.20 15.47 -7.27
N LYS A 114 7.69 16.70 -7.45
CA LYS A 114 7.31 17.83 -6.60
C LYS A 114 5.80 18.03 -6.65
N SER A 115 5.14 17.97 -5.50
CA SER A 115 3.70 18.23 -5.42
C SER A 115 3.45 19.70 -5.80
N ILE A 116 2.85 19.94 -6.96
CA ILE A 116 2.42 21.28 -7.38
C ILE A 116 1.31 21.71 -6.41
N ARG A 117 1.58 22.68 -5.54
CA ARG A 117 0.52 23.33 -4.76
C ARG A 117 -0.34 24.10 -5.76
N LYS A 118 -1.60 23.70 -5.96
CA LYS A 118 -2.61 24.59 -6.55
C LYS A 118 -2.72 25.79 -5.59
N ARG A 119 -2.40 26.98 -6.09
CA ARG A 119 -2.67 28.25 -5.40
C ARG A 119 -4.17 28.49 -5.34
#